data_AF-A0AAW2HPB5-F1
#
_entry.id   AF-A0AAW2HPB5-F1
#
_cell.length_a   1.000
_cell.length_b   1.000
_cell.length_c   1.000
_cell.angle_alpha   90.00
_cell.angle_beta   90.00
_cell.angle_gamma   90.00
#
_symmetry.space_group_name_H-M   'P 1'
#
loop_
_entity.id
_entity.type
_entity.pdbx_description
1 polymer ?
#
loop_
_entity_poly.entity_id
_entity_poly.type
_entity_poly.pdbx_seq_one_letter_code
_entity_poly.pdbx_strand_id
1 'polypeptide(L)'
;MIDVEEQFIEVTALGEDLAMQVIKMWMSDAHRDLSNYQWRLVANAISSCSLPIFVKLVFAEICRWRSYTKPQETHLAATVMDSIMMLFERIEKQHGRILVFHALAYITAAKSGLSESELEDLISLDDRVLDDVYQYHLPPVRRIPPLLWTRIRNDLPNYLSEREADGVSVMNWYHRQFRDTAKERYFKNMNMALYFHSSIADYYLGIWGGGNPKPFKYTEIQRHRFNLTDKEGSADRKVPIQPLVFYSKDGKVSRYNLRKVRPN
;
A
#
# COMPACT_ATOMS: atom_id res chain seq x y z
N MET A 1 16.84 8.51 -34.27
CA MET A 1 16.38 9.90 -34.16
C MET A 1 15.01 9.95 -34.81
N ILE A 2 13.97 10.01 -34.00
CA ILE A 2 12.60 10.22 -34.47
C ILE A 2 12.32 11.69 -34.17
N ASP A 3 12.82 12.58 -35.03
CA ASP A 3 12.82 14.04 -34.81
C ASP A 3 12.00 14.74 -35.91
N VAL A 4 10.80 14.24 -36.20
CA VAL A 4 9.84 14.95 -37.06
C VAL A 4 8.74 15.49 -36.16
N GLU A 5 8.79 16.79 -35.82
CA GLU A 5 7.83 17.45 -34.91
C GLU A 5 6.37 17.30 -35.37
N GLU A 6 6.11 17.17 -36.67
CA GLU A 6 4.77 16.93 -37.23
C GLU A 6 4.16 15.56 -36.85
N GLN A 7 4.95 14.66 -36.28
CA GLN A 7 4.49 13.34 -35.81
C GLN A 7 4.19 13.31 -34.30
N PHE A 8 4.33 14.44 -33.60
CA PHE A 8 4.05 14.55 -32.17
C PHE A 8 2.76 15.33 -31.93
N ILE A 9 1.89 14.79 -31.07
CA ILE A 9 0.70 15.47 -30.58
C ILE A 9 0.91 15.75 -29.10
N GLU A 10 0.89 17.03 -28.71
CA GLU A 10 0.94 17.42 -27.31
C GLU A 10 -0.39 17.11 -26.63
N VAL A 11 -0.35 16.31 -25.57
CA VAL A 11 -1.52 16.03 -24.74
C VAL A 11 -1.52 17.00 -23.57
N THR A 12 -2.38 18.01 -23.64
CA THR A 12 -2.56 19.01 -22.59
C THR A 12 -3.39 18.47 -21.42
N ALA A 13 -3.41 19.22 -20.32
CA ALA A 13 -4.29 18.90 -19.18
C ALA A 13 -5.77 18.97 -19.59
N LEU A 14 -6.64 18.32 -18.81
CA LEU A 14 -8.06 18.13 -19.15
C LEU A 14 -8.81 19.46 -19.35
N GLY A 15 -8.36 20.53 -18.68
CA GLY A 15 -9.06 21.81 -18.61
C GLY A 15 -10.09 21.85 -17.47
N GLU A 16 -10.30 23.03 -16.90
CA GLU A 16 -11.18 23.22 -15.74
C GLU A 16 -12.64 22.91 -16.04
N ASP A 17 -13.13 23.37 -17.20
CA ASP A 17 -14.53 23.17 -17.61
C ASP A 17 -14.84 21.68 -17.79
N LEU A 18 -13.99 20.95 -18.51
CA LEU A 18 -14.16 19.52 -18.73
C LEU A 18 -14.01 18.74 -17.42
N ALA A 19 -13.04 19.10 -16.56
CA ALA A 19 -12.89 18.51 -15.23
C ALA A 19 -14.15 18.68 -14.38
N MET A 20 -14.74 19.88 -14.35
CA MET A 20 -15.97 20.16 -13.62
C MET A 20 -17.17 19.39 -14.21
N GLN A 21 -17.26 19.28 -15.53
CA GLN A 21 -18.30 18.48 -16.19
C GLN A 21 -18.18 17.00 -15.83
N VAL A 22 -16.96 16.45 -15.87
CA VAL A 22 -16.67 15.06 -15.51
C VAL A 22 -17.05 14.78 -14.05
N ILE A 23 -16.69 15.65 -13.10
CA ILE A 23 -17.08 15.48 -11.70
C ILE A 23 -18.59 15.50 -11.53
N LYS A 24 -19.30 16.43 -12.18
CA LYS A 24 -20.78 16.48 -12.13
C LYS A 24 -21.40 15.19 -12.65
N MET A 25 -20.87 14.64 -13.75
CA MET A 25 -21.34 13.38 -14.32
C MET A 25 -21.10 12.21 -13.35
N TRP A 26 -19.90 12.10 -12.77
CA TRP A 26 -19.58 11.05 -11.79
C TRP A 26 -20.38 11.17 -10.49
N MET A 27 -20.67 12.39 -10.02
CA MET A 27 -21.53 12.61 -8.86
C MET A 27 -22.98 12.18 -9.13
N SER A 28 -23.49 12.47 -10.32
CA SER A 28 -24.80 12.01 -10.77
C SER A 28 -24.89 10.49 -10.83
N ASP A 29 -23.87 9.84 -11.38
CA ASP A 29 -23.76 8.37 -11.45
C ASP A 29 -23.68 7.74 -10.04
N ALA A 30 -22.97 8.39 -9.12
CA ALA A 30 -22.90 7.98 -7.72
C ALA A 30 -24.15 8.34 -6.88
N HIS A 31 -25.18 8.91 -7.50
CA HIS A 31 -26.41 9.39 -6.87
C HIS A 31 -26.16 10.31 -5.66
N ARG A 32 -25.18 11.20 -5.79
CA ARG A 32 -24.76 12.14 -4.75
C ARG A 32 -24.74 13.57 -5.28
N ASP A 33 -24.90 14.53 -4.37
CA ASP A 33 -24.70 15.95 -4.66
C ASP A 33 -23.97 16.64 -3.50
N LEU A 34 -23.43 17.81 -3.78
CA LEU A 34 -22.68 18.64 -2.84
C LEU A 34 -23.43 19.95 -2.57
N SER A 35 -23.16 20.54 -1.40
CA SER A 35 -23.65 21.89 -1.12
C SER A 35 -22.92 22.94 -1.97
N ASN A 36 -23.52 24.12 -2.13
CA ASN A 36 -22.90 25.24 -2.83
C ASN A 36 -21.51 25.60 -2.27
N TYR A 37 -21.31 25.46 -0.95
CA TYR A 37 -20.01 25.68 -0.33
C TYR A 37 -18.98 24.62 -0.76
N GLN A 38 -19.37 23.34 -0.75
CA GLN A 38 -18.51 22.22 -1.17
C GLN A 38 -18.16 22.31 -2.66
N TRP A 39 -19.12 22.70 -3.51
CA TRP A 39 -18.86 22.94 -4.94
C TRP A 39 -17.83 24.05 -5.18
N ARG A 40 -17.83 25.12 -4.37
CA ARG A 40 -16.81 26.17 -4.46
C ARG A 40 -15.41 25.65 -4.10
N LEU A 41 -15.30 24.77 -3.10
CA LEU A 41 -14.02 24.14 -2.75
C LEU A 41 -13.49 23.26 -3.88
N VAL A 42 -14.37 22.50 -4.53
CA VAL A 42 -14.02 21.67 -5.69
C VAL A 42 -13.52 22.53 -6.85
N ALA A 43 -14.22 23.63 -7.16
CA ALA A 43 -13.80 24.55 -8.22
C ALA A 43 -12.40 25.14 -7.95
N ASN A 44 -12.12 25.60 -6.72
CA ASN A 44 -10.81 26.13 -6.35
C ASN A 44 -9.69 25.09 -6.43
N ALA A 45 -9.98 23.82 -6.13
CA ALA A 45 -9.02 22.73 -6.24
C ALA A 45 -8.70 22.43 -7.71
N ILE A 46 -9.72 22.35 -8.57
CA ILE A 46 -9.56 22.07 -10.00
C ILE A 46 -8.85 23.22 -10.73
N SER A 47 -9.11 24.47 -10.35
CA SER A 47 -8.40 25.62 -10.91
C SER A 47 -6.90 25.59 -10.60
N SER A 48 -6.51 24.91 -9.52
CA SER A 48 -5.10 24.71 -9.17
C SER A 48 -4.48 23.54 -9.95
N CYS A 49 -5.24 22.46 -10.20
CA CYS A 49 -4.77 21.29 -10.94
C CYS A 49 -5.90 20.61 -11.72
N SER A 50 -5.75 20.52 -13.05
CA SER A 50 -6.75 19.89 -13.95
C SER A 50 -6.27 18.54 -14.54
N LEU A 51 -5.31 17.87 -13.87
CA LEU A 51 -4.85 16.56 -14.30
C LEU A 51 -5.93 15.48 -14.06
N PRO A 52 -6.18 14.54 -14.99
CA PRO A 52 -7.23 13.53 -14.83
C PRO A 52 -7.15 12.72 -13.54
N ILE A 53 -5.93 12.38 -13.10
CA ILE A 53 -5.71 11.65 -11.84
C ILE A 53 -6.09 12.49 -10.61
N PHE A 54 -5.85 13.80 -10.65
CA PHE A 54 -6.27 14.72 -9.59
C PHE A 54 -7.79 14.77 -9.51
N VAL A 55 -8.47 14.91 -10.66
CA VAL A 55 -9.93 14.94 -10.74
C VAL A 55 -10.53 13.65 -10.14
N LYS A 56 -9.93 12.49 -10.40
CA LYS A 56 -10.34 11.21 -9.80
C LYS A 56 -10.13 11.15 -8.29
N LEU A 57 -9.01 11.70 -7.79
CA LEU A 57 -8.74 11.79 -6.35
C LEU A 57 -9.71 12.73 -5.63
N VAL A 58 -9.97 13.91 -6.22
CA VAL A 58 -10.96 14.86 -5.70
C VAL A 58 -12.35 14.21 -5.67
N PHE A 59 -12.75 13.53 -6.76
CA PHE A 59 -14.02 12.82 -6.82
C PHE A 59 -14.15 11.76 -5.70
N ALA A 60 -13.11 10.97 -5.47
CA ALA A 60 -13.10 9.98 -4.39
C ALA A 60 -13.23 10.62 -3.00
N GLU A 61 -12.67 11.82 -2.79
CA GLU A 61 -12.76 12.54 -1.52
C GLU A 61 -14.15 13.14 -1.29
N ILE A 62 -14.71 13.82 -2.29
CA ILE A 62 -16.03 14.47 -2.17
C ILE A 62 -17.17 13.45 -2.04
N CYS A 63 -17.01 12.25 -2.60
CA CYS A 63 -17.95 11.14 -2.39
C CYS A 63 -17.99 10.64 -0.94
N ARG A 64 -17.03 11.04 -0.09
CA ARG A 64 -17.07 10.74 1.35
C ARG A 64 -17.73 11.84 2.16
N TRP A 65 -17.85 13.04 1.62
CA TRP A 65 -18.49 14.16 2.31
C TRP A 65 -19.99 13.90 2.47
N ARG A 66 -20.53 14.44 3.57
CA ARG A 66 -21.96 14.55 3.83
C ARG A 66 -22.34 16.03 3.79
N SER A 67 -23.62 16.33 3.65
CA SER A 67 -24.13 17.70 3.64
C SER A 67 -23.80 18.49 4.91
N TYR A 68 -23.66 17.78 6.04
CA TYR A 68 -23.34 18.34 7.36
C TYR A 68 -21.86 18.17 7.77
N THR A 69 -21.00 17.71 6.86
CA THR A 69 -19.56 17.63 7.13
C THR A 69 -19.02 19.02 7.42
N LYS A 70 -18.27 19.17 8.52
CA LYS A 70 -17.78 20.47 8.98
C LYS A 70 -16.76 21.04 7.98
N PRO A 71 -16.64 22.38 7.87
CA PRO A 71 -15.66 23.03 7.00
C PRO A 71 -14.20 22.59 7.23
N GLN A 72 -13.87 22.22 8.48
CA GLN A 72 -12.54 21.72 8.86
C GLN A 72 -12.21 20.33 8.29
N GLU A 73 -13.24 19.56 7.94
CA GLU A 73 -13.12 18.20 7.38
C GLU A 73 -13.30 18.21 5.85
N THR A 74 -13.78 19.32 5.27
CA THR A 74 -13.88 19.51 3.82
C THR A 74 -12.63 20.22 3.29
N HIS A 75 -11.47 19.56 3.40
CA HIS A 75 -10.21 20.08 2.84
C HIS A 75 -9.84 19.30 1.58
N LEU A 76 -9.59 20.00 0.48
CA LEU A 76 -9.02 19.43 -0.74
C LEU A 76 -7.60 19.97 -0.90
N ALA A 77 -6.67 19.09 -1.19
CA ALA A 77 -5.31 19.46 -1.57
C ALA A 77 -5.31 20.19 -2.92
N ALA A 78 -4.29 21.03 -3.15
CA ALA A 78 -4.11 21.77 -4.41
C ALA A 78 -3.24 21.01 -5.43
N THR A 79 -2.51 19.99 -4.98
CA THR A 79 -1.61 19.19 -5.83
C THR A 79 -1.94 17.70 -5.71
N VAL A 80 -1.60 16.92 -6.75
CA VAL A 80 -1.80 15.46 -6.71
C VAL A 80 -1.01 14.80 -5.59
N MET A 81 0.23 15.25 -5.38
CA MET A 81 1.08 14.70 -4.33
C MET A 81 0.43 14.88 -2.96
N ASP A 82 -0.05 16.08 -2.66
CA ASP A 82 -0.70 16.38 -1.38
C ASP A 82 -2.01 15.59 -1.23
N SER A 83 -2.80 15.43 -2.30
CA SER A 83 -4.00 14.59 -2.28
C SER A 83 -3.69 13.13 -1.95
N ILE A 84 -2.61 12.58 -2.52
CA ILE A 84 -2.16 11.21 -2.22
C ILE A 84 -1.62 11.13 -0.78
N MET A 85 -0.91 12.15 -0.29
CA MET A 85 -0.45 12.20 1.10
C MET A 85 -1.63 12.24 2.09
N MET A 86 -2.67 13.02 1.81
CA MET A 86 -3.89 13.05 2.62
C MET A 86 -4.60 11.69 2.62
N LEU A 87 -4.67 11.03 1.45
CA LEU A 87 -5.21 9.67 1.32
C LEU A 87 -4.45 8.68 2.22
N PHE A 88 -3.12 8.66 2.15
CA PHE A 88 -2.29 7.78 2.99
C PHE A 88 -2.46 8.08 4.48
N GLU A 89 -2.50 9.35 4.87
CA GLU A 89 -2.70 9.74 6.28
C GLU A 89 -4.04 9.28 6.81
N ARG A 90 -5.10 9.39 6.00
CA ARG A 90 -6.43 8.92 6.37
C ARG A 90 -6.44 7.41 6.61
N ILE A 91 -5.87 6.63 5.70
CA ILE A 91 -5.86 5.16 5.81
C ILE A 91 -5.01 4.73 7.01
N GLU A 92 -3.87 5.38 7.24
CA GLU A 92 -3.03 5.18 8.43
C GLU A 92 -3.80 5.48 9.73
N LYS A 93 -4.62 6.53 9.78
CA LYS A 93 -5.49 6.84 10.93
C LYS A 93 -6.58 5.78 11.14
N GLN A 94 -7.11 5.20 10.06
CA GLN A 94 -8.21 4.24 10.13
C GLN A 94 -7.76 2.82 10.53
N HIS A 95 -6.63 2.34 9.99
CA HIS A 95 -6.19 0.94 10.17
C HIS A 95 -4.96 0.77 11.07
N GLY A 96 -4.37 1.86 11.54
CA GLY A 96 -3.14 1.85 12.31
C GLY A 96 -1.95 2.29 11.47
N ARG A 97 -1.21 3.28 11.99
CA ARG A 97 -0.14 3.94 11.25
C ARG A 97 0.99 2.99 10.90
N ILE A 98 1.44 2.16 11.84
CA ILE A 98 2.60 1.27 11.63
C ILE A 98 2.27 0.21 10.58
N LEU A 99 1.11 -0.43 10.71
CA LEU A 99 0.65 -1.45 9.76
C LEU A 99 0.58 -0.92 8.32
N VAL A 100 -0.14 0.19 8.11
CA VAL A 100 -0.32 0.76 6.77
C VAL A 100 1.01 1.28 6.21
N PHE A 101 1.81 1.95 7.03
CA PHE A 101 3.13 2.44 6.64
C PHE A 101 4.00 1.29 6.11
N HIS A 102 4.11 0.21 6.88
CA HIS A 102 4.96 -0.91 6.51
C HIS A 102 4.41 -1.64 5.27
N ALA A 103 3.10 -1.88 5.19
CA ALA A 103 2.48 -2.53 4.04
C ALA A 103 2.73 -1.74 2.73
N LEU A 104 2.48 -0.43 2.73
CA LEU A 104 2.68 0.42 1.57
C LEU A 104 4.17 0.62 1.24
N ALA A 105 5.04 0.64 2.25
CA ALA A 105 6.48 0.67 2.05
C ALA A 105 6.99 -0.62 1.37
N TYR A 106 6.55 -1.81 1.80
CA TYR A 106 6.89 -3.08 1.14
C TYR A 106 6.48 -3.09 -0.33
N ILE A 107 5.24 -2.67 -0.64
CA ILE A 107 4.77 -2.55 -2.04
C ILE A 107 5.65 -1.59 -2.85
N THR A 108 6.07 -0.48 -2.23
CA THR A 108 6.89 0.55 -2.89
C THR A 108 8.35 0.11 -3.08
N ALA A 109 8.90 -0.66 -2.15
CA ALA A 109 10.26 -1.21 -2.23
C ALA A 109 10.36 -2.33 -3.29
N ALA A 110 9.27 -3.09 -3.49
CA ALA A 110 9.27 -4.18 -4.46
C ALA A 110 9.31 -3.69 -5.91
N LYS A 111 10.32 -4.09 -6.68
CA LYS A 111 10.51 -3.67 -8.06
C LYS A 111 9.42 -4.15 -9.01
N SER A 112 9.08 -5.44 -8.97
CA SER A 112 8.04 -6.05 -9.81
C SER A 112 6.65 -6.04 -9.15
N GLY A 113 6.55 -5.63 -7.89
CA GLY A 113 5.35 -5.75 -7.06
C GLY A 113 5.40 -7.00 -6.17
N LEU A 114 4.37 -7.15 -5.32
CA LEU A 114 4.21 -8.26 -4.37
C LEU A 114 2.83 -8.88 -4.53
N SER A 115 2.72 -10.21 -4.47
CA SER A 115 1.43 -10.90 -4.33
C SER A 115 0.86 -10.71 -2.92
N GLU A 116 -0.43 -10.97 -2.76
CA GLU A 116 -1.12 -10.81 -1.46
C GLU A 116 -0.50 -11.70 -0.39
N SER A 117 -0.19 -12.96 -0.72
CA SER A 117 0.51 -13.88 0.17
C SER A 117 1.92 -13.40 0.54
N GLU A 118 2.68 -12.88 -0.42
CA GLU A 118 4.04 -12.40 -0.15
C GLU A 118 4.02 -11.18 0.77
N LEU A 119 3.08 -10.25 0.56
CA LEU A 119 2.92 -9.09 1.41
C LEU A 119 2.49 -9.48 2.83
N GLU A 120 1.53 -10.39 2.98
CA GLU A 120 1.13 -10.91 4.29
C GLU A 120 2.30 -11.59 5.02
N ASP A 121 3.09 -12.39 4.31
CA ASP A 121 4.27 -13.04 4.89
C ASP A 121 5.33 -12.02 5.33
N LEU A 122 5.62 -11.01 4.50
CA LEU A 122 6.56 -9.94 4.82
C LEU A 122 6.13 -9.15 6.06
N ILE A 123 4.86 -8.77 6.13
CA ILE A 123 4.30 -8.09 7.31
C ILE A 123 4.33 -9.01 8.54
N SER A 124 4.14 -10.32 8.36
CA SER A 124 4.22 -11.31 9.46
C SER A 124 5.64 -11.58 9.94
N LEU A 125 6.63 -11.28 9.11
CA LEU A 125 8.03 -11.28 9.51
C LEU A 125 8.43 -9.97 10.19
N ASP A 126 7.61 -8.92 10.14
CA ASP A 126 7.92 -7.61 10.70
C ASP A 126 7.50 -7.51 12.17
N ASP A 127 8.50 -7.53 13.07
CA ASP A 127 8.24 -7.48 14.51
C ASP A 127 7.64 -6.14 14.95
N ARG A 128 7.95 -5.03 14.28
CA ARG A 128 7.40 -3.71 14.63
C ARG A 128 5.90 -3.67 14.37
N VAL A 129 5.46 -4.27 13.28
CA VAL A 129 4.03 -4.36 12.95
C VAL A 129 3.32 -5.29 13.92
N LEU A 130 3.90 -6.45 14.23
CA LEU A 130 3.26 -7.42 15.11
C LEU A 130 3.19 -6.96 16.56
N ASP A 131 4.19 -6.20 17.03
CA ASP A 131 4.14 -5.60 18.36
C ASP A 131 3.02 -4.53 18.46
N ASP A 132 2.75 -3.81 17.37
CA ASP A 132 1.65 -2.85 17.28
C ASP A 132 0.27 -3.52 17.15
N VAL A 133 0.17 -4.60 16.38
CA VAL A 133 -1.09 -5.36 16.21
C VAL A 133 -1.44 -6.15 17.48
N TYR A 134 -0.45 -6.76 18.13
CA TYR A 134 -0.61 -7.64 19.29
C TYR A 134 -0.25 -6.95 20.62
N GLN A 135 -0.71 -5.71 20.79
CA GLN A 135 -0.55 -4.99 22.05
C GLN A 135 -1.35 -5.63 23.20
N TYR A 136 -2.52 -6.20 22.90
CA TYR A 136 -3.48 -6.62 23.92
C TYR A 136 -3.61 -8.12 24.14
N HIS A 137 -3.11 -8.94 23.22
CA HIS A 137 -3.18 -10.40 23.31
C HIS A 137 -1.99 -11.02 22.59
N LEU A 138 -1.57 -12.21 23.03
CA LEU A 138 -0.58 -13.01 22.32
C LEU A 138 -1.30 -13.95 21.35
N PRO A 139 -0.96 -13.95 20.06
CA PRO A 139 -1.58 -14.87 19.12
C PRO A 139 -1.02 -16.29 19.30
N PRO A 140 -1.81 -17.34 19.03
CA PRO A 140 -1.31 -18.72 19.06
C PRO A 140 -0.27 -18.98 17.97
N VAL A 141 -0.39 -18.28 16.83
CA VAL A 141 0.59 -18.24 15.75
C VAL A 141 0.95 -16.78 15.51
N ARG A 142 2.23 -16.44 15.66
CA ARG A 142 2.71 -15.06 15.53
C ARG A 142 2.76 -14.64 14.05
N ARG A 143 1.59 -14.39 13.46
CA ARG A 143 1.38 -13.97 12.06
C ARG A 143 0.35 -12.84 12.03
N ILE A 144 0.33 -11.99 11.01
CA ILE A 144 -0.74 -10.99 10.89
C ILE A 144 -2.10 -11.68 10.64
N PRO A 145 -3.21 -11.22 11.26
CA PRO A 145 -4.53 -11.68 10.90
C PRO A 145 -4.84 -11.30 9.44
N PRO A 146 -5.22 -12.25 8.55
CA PRO A 146 -5.39 -11.99 7.12
C PRO A 146 -6.36 -10.83 6.81
N LEU A 147 -7.41 -10.70 7.63
CA LEU A 147 -8.44 -9.67 7.47
C LEU A 147 -7.92 -8.23 7.59
N LEU A 148 -6.76 -8.00 8.22
CA LEU A 148 -6.24 -6.64 8.38
C LEU A 148 -5.79 -6.06 7.04
N TRP A 149 -5.04 -6.83 6.25
CA TRP A 149 -4.60 -6.39 4.93
C TRP A 149 -5.79 -6.25 3.97
N THR A 150 -6.72 -7.22 3.96
CA THR A 150 -7.92 -7.15 3.11
C THR A 150 -8.72 -5.86 3.34
N ARG A 151 -8.84 -5.40 4.60
CA ARG A 151 -9.52 -4.12 4.91
C ARG A 151 -8.77 -2.91 4.38
N ILE A 152 -7.44 -2.87 4.51
CA ILE A 152 -6.61 -1.78 3.97
C ILE A 152 -6.73 -1.74 2.44
N ARG A 153 -6.68 -2.90 1.80
CA ARG A 153 -6.81 -3.05 0.35
C ARG A 153 -8.17 -2.54 -0.15
N ASN A 154 -9.25 -2.84 0.56
CA ASN A 154 -10.59 -2.36 0.23
C ASN A 154 -10.73 -0.83 0.31
N ASP A 155 -9.93 -0.17 1.15
CA ASP A 155 -9.85 1.29 1.26
C ASP A 155 -8.90 1.93 0.24
N LEU A 156 -8.21 1.12 -0.57
CA LEU A 156 -7.35 1.55 -1.69
C LEU A 156 -7.87 1.05 -3.06
N PRO A 157 -9.17 1.22 -3.39
CA PRO A 157 -9.71 0.68 -4.62
C PRO A 157 -9.10 1.42 -5.82
N ASN A 158 -8.66 0.67 -6.83
CA ASN A 158 -8.12 1.19 -8.09
C ASN A 158 -6.82 2.01 -7.99
N TYR A 159 -6.15 2.04 -6.84
CA TYR A 159 -4.81 2.65 -6.69
C TYR A 159 -3.69 1.62 -6.80
N LEU A 160 -4.01 0.36 -6.51
CA LEU A 160 -3.15 -0.78 -6.76
C LEU A 160 -3.65 -1.52 -8.01
N SER A 161 -2.72 -1.83 -8.92
CA SER A 161 -2.97 -2.65 -10.10
C SER A 161 -2.43 -4.05 -9.87
N GLU A 162 -3.22 -5.06 -10.21
CA GLU A 162 -2.74 -6.42 -10.36
C GLU A 162 -2.08 -6.59 -11.73
N ARG A 163 -0.91 -7.23 -11.74
CA ARG A 163 -0.16 -7.58 -12.94
C ARG A 163 0.40 -8.98 -12.78
N GLU A 164 0.55 -9.71 -13.87
CA GLU A 164 1.32 -10.95 -13.82
C GLU A 164 2.81 -10.64 -13.88
N ALA A 165 3.56 -11.14 -12.90
CA ALA A 165 5.01 -11.15 -12.91
C ALA A 165 5.48 -12.55 -12.50
N ASP A 166 6.41 -13.12 -13.27
CA ASP A 166 7.05 -14.39 -12.92
C ASP A 166 6.07 -15.56 -12.67
N GLY A 167 4.91 -15.55 -13.35
CA GLY A 167 3.86 -16.57 -13.22
C GLY A 167 3.02 -16.47 -11.93
N VAL A 168 3.01 -15.29 -11.30
CA VAL A 168 2.21 -14.96 -10.11
C VAL A 168 1.51 -13.61 -10.32
N SER A 169 0.26 -13.48 -9.87
CA SER A 169 -0.42 -12.19 -9.80
C SER A 169 0.15 -11.35 -8.66
N VAL A 170 0.74 -10.21 -9.00
CA VAL A 170 1.37 -9.28 -8.07
C VAL A 170 0.67 -7.93 -8.10
N MET A 171 0.57 -7.27 -6.95
CA MET A 171 0.08 -5.91 -6.84
C MET A 171 1.24 -4.92 -6.89
N ASN A 172 1.03 -3.83 -7.62
CA ASN A 172 1.92 -2.69 -7.66
C ASN A 172 1.10 -1.39 -7.79
N TRP A 173 1.73 -0.24 -7.60
CA TRP A 173 1.08 1.05 -7.80
C TRP A 173 0.57 1.20 -9.24
N TYR A 174 -0.71 1.56 -9.37
CA TYR A 174 -1.34 1.77 -10.68
C TYR A 174 -0.71 2.96 -11.42
N HIS A 175 -0.44 4.05 -10.71
CA HIS A 175 0.06 5.30 -11.29
C HIS A 175 1.39 5.73 -10.66
N ARG A 176 2.31 6.26 -11.48
CA ARG A 176 3.64 6.69 -11.05
C ARG A 176 3.61 7.68 -9.89
N GLN A 177 2.67 8.62 -9.89
CA GLN A 177 2.56 9.61 -8.81
C GLN A 177 2.33 8.96 -7.44
N PHE A 178 1.57 7.85 -7.34
CA PHE A 178 1.44 7.14 -6.06
C PHE A 178 2.76 6.57 -5.58
N ARG A 179 3.52 5.96 -6.50
CA ARG A 179 4.84 5.42 -6.18
C ARG A 179 5.80 6.53 -5.73
N ASP A 180 5.81 7.65 -6.44
CA ASP A 180 6.71 8.77 -6.14
C ASP A 180 6.32 9.44 -4.81
N THR A 181 5.02 9.63 -4.54
CA THR A 181 4.53 10.11 -3.23
C THR A 181 4.80 9.11 -2.10
N ALA A 182 4.65 7.80 -2.34
CA ALA A 182 4.98 6.77 -1.35
C ALA A 182 6.49 6.74 -1.05
N LYS A 183 7.34 6.94 -2.06
CA LYS A 183 8.79 7.12 -1.87
C LYS A 183 9.09 8.34 -1.01
N GLU A 184 8.49 9.47 -1.34
CA GLU A 184 8.64 10.70 -0.56
C GLU A 184 8.10 10.55 0.87
N ARG A 185 7.08 9.73 1.12
CA ARG A 185 6.54 9.54 2.48
C ARG A 185 7.36 8.53 3.31
N TYR A 186 7.73 7.40 2.72
CA TYR A 186 8.24 6.24 3.45
C TYR A 186 9.76 6.07 3.37
N PHE A 187 10.41 6.63 2.35
CA PHE A 187 11.82 6.40 2.04
C PHE A 187 12.70 7.67 2.17
N LYS A 188 12.24 8.71 2.89
CA LYS A 188 13.09 9.88 3.22
C LYS A 188 14.37 9.50 3.93
N ASN A 189 14.29 8.50 4.81
CA ASN A 189 15.42 7.97 5.53
C ASN A 189 15.97 6.74 4.80
N MET A 190 17.21 6.80 4.35
CA MET A 190 17.89 5.69 3.68
C MET A 190 17.90 4.40 4.54
N ASN A 191 17.91 4.53 5.87
CA ASN A 191 17.84 3.37 6.77
C ASN A 191 16.51 2.61 6.62
N MET A 192 15.40 3.30 6.31
CA MET A 192 14.13 2.65 6.05
C MET A 192 14.15 1.93 4.69
N ALA A 193 14.81 2.52 3.68
CA ALA A 193 15.02 1.85 2.40
C ALA A 193 15.78 0.53 2.58
N LEU A 194 16.94 0.59 3.25
CA LEU A 194 17.73 -0.59 3.55
C LEU A 194 16.94 -1.62 4.35
N TYR A 195 16.18 -1.19 5.36
CA TYR A 195 15.34 -2.07 6.17
C TYR A 195 14.33 -2.87 5.33
N PHE A 196 13.55 -2.20 4.47
CA PHE A 196 12.53 -2.87 3.67
C PHE A 196 13.15 -3.74 2.57
N HIS A 197 14.21 -3.28 1.90
CA HIS A 197 14.90 -4.09 0.88
C HIS A 197 15.56 -5.34 1.49
N SER A 198 16.23 -5.21 2.65
CA SER A 198 16.82 -6.36 3.35
C SER A 198 15.74 -7.34 3.81
N SER A 199 14.61 -6.85 4.32
CA SER A 199 13.50 -7.73 4.75
C SER A 199 12.89 -8.52 3.58
N ILE A 200 12.77 -7.89 2.40
CA ILE A 200 12.34 -8.56 1.17
C ILE A 200 13.38 -9.60 0.73
N ALA A 201 14.67 -9.27 0.80
CA ALA A 201 15.74 -10.21 0.47
C ALA A 201 15.73 -11.43 1.39
N ASP A 202 15.65 -11.23 2.71
CA ASP A 202 15.58 -12.30 3.71
C ASP A 202 14.40 -13.25 3.48
N TYR A 203 13.24 -12.68 3.09
CA TYR A 203 12.06 -13.45 2.71
C TYR A 203 12.34 -14.38 1.52
N TYR A 204 12.85 -13.86 0.39
CA TYR A 204 13.11 -14.68 -0.79
C TYR A 204 14.31 -15.64 -0.62
N LEU A 205 15.28 -15.28 0.21
CA LEU A 205 16.34 -16.21 0.64
C LEU A 205 15.76 -17.37 1.47
N GLY A 206 14.60 -17.18 2.10
CA GLY A 206 13.90 -18.21 2.86
C GLY A 206 14.49 -18.43 4.24
N ILE A 207 15.16 -17.42 4.81
CA ILE A 207 15.84 -17.51 6.13
C ILE A 207 14.88 -18.03 7.20
N TRP A 208 13.64 -17.50 7.19
CA TRP A 208 12.58 -17.79 8.15
C TRP A 208 11.46 -18.66 7.58
N GLY A 209 11.68 -19.29 6.41
CA GLY A 209 10.69 -20.16 5.78
C GLY A 209 10.78 -21.60 6.29
N GLY A 210 9.70 -22.37 6.16
CA GLY A 210 9.73 -23.83 6.35
C GLY A 210 9.81 -24.31 7.80
N GLY A 211 9.34 -23.49 8.75
CA GLY A 211 9.32 -23.86 10.18
C GLY A 211 10.46 -23.28 11.01
N ASN A 212 11.38 -22.53 10.40
CA ASN A 212 12.46 -21.86 11.11
C ASN A 212 11.91 -20.75 12.03
N PRO A 213 12.07 -20.85 13.36
CA PRO A 213 11.52 -19.86 14.27
C PRO A 213 12.34 -18.56 14.21
N LYS A 214 11.64 -17.43 14.07
CA LYS A 214 12.28 -16.10 14.08
C LYS A 214 12.36 -15.57 15.52
N PRO A 215 13.54 -15.16 16.01
CA PRO A 215 13.67 -14.53 17.32
C PRO A 215 13.01 -13.14 17.32
N PHE A 216 12.39 -12.77 18.45
CA PHE A 216 11.76 -11.47 18.65
C PHE A 216 11.85 -11.04 20.12
N LYS A 217 11.61 -9.76 20.38
CA LYS A 217 11.62 -9.18 21.72
C LYS A 217 10.19 -8.85 22.13
N TYR A 218 9.82 -9.18 23.37
CA TYR A 218 8.52 -8.77 23.91
C TYR A 218 8.57 -7.30 24.30
N THR A 219 7.49 -6.57 24.06
CA THR A 219 7.36 -5.20 24.58
C THR A 219 7.19 -5.22 26.10
N GLU A 220 7.57 -4.14 26.78
CA GLU A 220 7.40 -4.03 28.24
C GLU A 220 5.94 -4.24 28.66
N ILE A 221 5.00 -3.73 27.87
CA ILE A 221 3.56 -3.91 28.06
C ILE A 221 3.19 -5.39 28.02
N GLN A 222 3.68 -6.14 27.03
CA GLN A 222 3.42 -7.59 26.92
C GLN A 222 4.04 -8.33 28.11
N ARG A 223 5.27 -7.99 28.51
CA ARG A 223 5.95 -8.65 29.63
C ARG A 223 5.18 -8.47 30.94
N HIS A 224 4.76 -7.24 31.24
CA HIS A 224 3.98 -6.95 32.44
C HIS A 224 2.58 -7.58 32.40
N ARG A 225 1.91 -7.55 31.25
CA ARG A 225 0.52 -8.04 31.14
C ARG A 225 0.42 -9.56 31.18
N PHE A 226 1.36 -10.25 30.56
CA PHE A 226 1.36 -11.71 30.46
C PHE A 226 2.32 -12.38 31.45
N ASN A 227 2.87 -11.62 32.42
CA ASN A 227 3.82 -12.10 33.43
C ASN A 227 5.00 -12.88 32.82
N LEU A 228 5.56 -12.38 31.71
CA LEU A 228 6.68 -13.02 31.02
C LEU A 228 7.98 -12.67 31.71
N THR A 229 8.70 -13.69 32.18
CA THR A 229 10.05 -13.53 32.75
C THR A 229 11.05 -13.18 31.66
N ASP A 230 10.95 -13.86 30.51
CA ASP A 230 11.87 -13.72 29.40
C ASP A 230 11.65 -12.42 28.62
N LYS A 231 12.75 -11.84 28.14
CA LYS A 231 12.73 -10.63 27.29
C LYS A 231 12.57 -10.97 25.81
N GLU A 232 12.94 -12.20 25.43
CA GLU A 232 13.03 -12.65 24.06
C GLU A 232 12.22 -13.94 23.90
N GLY A 233 11.68 -14.14 22.70
CA GLY A 233 10.99 -15.35 22.30
C GLY A 233 11.41 -15.75 20.89
N SER A 234 11.07 -16.96 20.48
CA SER A 234 11.22 -17.39 19.10
C SER A 234 9.93 -18.09 18.66
N ALA A 235 9.48 -17.79 17.44
CA ALA A 235 8.25 -18.35 16.91
C ALA A 235 8.33 -18.55 15.40
N ASP A 236 7.83 -19.70 14.94
CA ASP A 236 7.60 -19.97 13.53
C ASP A 236 6.45 -19.08 13.03
N ARG A 237 6.74 -18.27 12.00
CA ARG A 237 5.79 -17.35 11.38
C ARG A 237 4.87 -18.02 10.35
N LYS A 238 5.02 -19.34 10.15
CA LYS A 238 4.30 -20.15 9.17
C LYS A 238 4.46 -19.61 7.74
N VAL A 239 5.64 -19.08 7.45
CA VAL A 239 6.01 -18.59 6.11
C VAL A 239 6.46 -19.79 5.27
N PRO A 240 6.00 -19.91 4.01
CA PRO A 240 6.40 -21.00 3.14
C PRO A 240 7.91 -21.01 2.89
N ILE A 241 8.45 -22.19 2.58
CA ILE A 241 9.80 -22.26 2.02
C ILE A 241 9.86 -21.52 0.69
N GLN A 242 11.01 -20.90 0.41
CA GLN A 242 11.30 -20.29 -0.88
C GLN A 242 12.34 -21.14 -1.62
N PRO A 243 11.97 -22.29 -2.21
CA PRO A 243 12.92 -23.12 -2.93
C PRO A 243 13.32 -22.44 -4.24
N LEU A 244 14.49 -22.79 -4.79
CA LEU A 244 14.90 -22.35 -6.12
C LEU A 244 14.07 -23.01 -7.23
N VAL A 245 13.60 -24.23 -6.96
CA VAL A 245 12.87 -25.08 -7.91
C VAL A 245 11.66 -25.66 -7.22
N PHE A 246 10.49 -25.50 -7.84
CA PHE A 246 9.28 -26.20 -7.44
C PHE A 246 9.23 -27.55 -8.18
N TYR A 247 9.04 -28.63 -7.44
CA TYR A 247 8.92 -29.98 -7.97
C TYR A 247 7.44 -30.41 -8.00
N SER A 248 7.05 -31.15 -9.03
CA SER A 248 5.76 -31.84 -9.10
C SER A 248 5.73 -33.00 -8.08
N LYS A 249 4.54 -33.54 -7.82
CA LYS A 249 4.35 -34.73 -6.96
C LYS A 249 5.19 -35.94 -7.42
N ASP A 250 5.48 -36.01 -8.72
CA ASP A 250 6.30 -37.06 -9.34
C ASP A 250 7.83 -36.79 -9.27
N GLY A 251 8.26 -35.77 -8.53
CA GLY A 251 9.67 -35.40 -8.40
C GLY A 251 10.30 -34.69 -9.62
N LYS A 252 9.53 -34.47 -10.69
CA LYS A 252 9.97 -33.69 -11.85
C LYS A 252 9.97 -32.19 -11.56
N VAL A 253 10.93 -31.46 -12.12
CA VAL A 253 10.95 -29.99 -12.07
C VAL A 253 9.67 -29.45 -12.72
N SER A 254 8.85 -28.77 -11.93
CA SER A 254 7.62 -28.13 -12.41
C SER A 254 7.93 -26.72 -12.92
N ARG A 255 8.57 -25.89 -12.09
CA ARG A 255 8.98 -24.53 -12.46
C ARG A 255 10.09 -24.00 -11.54
N TYR A 256 10.85 -23.03 -12.04
CA TYR A 256 11.82 -22.29 -11.23
C TYR A 256 11.15 -21.16 -10.46
N ASN A 257 11.65 -20.86 -9.26
CA ASN A 257 11.21 -19.70 -8.49
C ASN A 257 11.90 -18.44 -9.00
N LEU A 258 11.35 -17.85 -10.05
CA LEU A 258 11.90 -16.65 -10.68
C LEU A 258 11.95 -15.45 -9.72
N ARG A 259 11.04 -15.38 -8.73
CA ARG A 259 11.01 -14.39 -7.66
C ARG A 259 12.28 -14.42 -6.79
N LYS A 260 12.84 -15.62 -6.60
CA LYS A 260 14.09 -15.83 -5.86
C LYS A 260 15.34 -15.60 -6.70
N VAL A 261 15.30 -15.94 -7.99
CA VAL A 261 16.46 -15.81 -8.90
C VAL A 261 16.70 -14.35 -9.30
N ARG A 262 15.62 -13.55 -9.38
CA ARG A 262 15.68 -12.10 -9.62
C ARG A 262 15.07 -11.37 -8.43
N PRO A 263 15.76 -11.32 -7.27
CA PRO A 263 15.22 -10.66 -6.09
C PRO A 263 14.89 -9.20 -6.43
N ASN A 264 13.70 -8.79 -5.98
CA ASN A 264 13.07 -7.49 -6.20
C ASN A 264 13.94 -6.31 -5.77
#